data_AF-A0A1E3LC78-F1
#
_entry.id   AF-A0A1E3LC78-F1
#
_cell.length_a   1.000
_cell.length_b   1.000
_cell.length_c   1.000
_cell.angle_alpha   90.00
_cell.angle_beta   90.00
_cell.angle_gamma   90.00
#
_symmetry.space_group_name_H-M   'P 1'
#
loop_
_entity.id
_entity.type
_entity.pdbx_description
1 polymer ?
#
loop_
_entity_poly.entity_id
_entity_poly.type
_entity_poly.pdbx_seq_one_letter_code
_entity_poly.pdbx_strand_id
1 'polypeptide(L)'
;MNKVYASAKEALAGVVADGQTLAVGGFGLCGIPEALIAALRDSGVKGLTCISNNAGVDGFGLGLLLETRQIKKMISSYVGENKEFERQYLAGELELEFTPQGTLAEKLRAGGAGIPAFFTKTGVGTVVAEGKDTREFDGETYIMERSLRADVALVKAAKADRAGNLVFNRTARNFNPMAAMAGKITIVEVEELVETGSIDPDDVHLPGIFVQRIVLNAHPEKRIEQRTVRAK
;
A
#
# COMPACT_ATOMS: atom_id res chain seq x y z
N MET A 1 -18.33 9.09 -16.18
CA MET A 1 -16.88 9.34 -16.20
C MET A 1 -16.16 8.01 -16.38
N ASN A 2 -15.30 7.86 -17.39
CA ASN A 2 -14.58 6.60 -17.62
C ASN A 2 -13.33 6.54 -16.72
N LYS A 3 -13.22 5.51 -15.88
CA LYS A 3 -12.08 5.28 -14.98
C LYS A 3 -11.10 4.24 -15.52
N VAL A 4 -11.41 3.55 -16.62
CA VAL A 4 -10.65 2.40 -17.12
C VAL A 4 -9.56 2.87 -18.08
N TYR A 5 -8.34 2.40 -17.86
CA TYR A 5 -7.15 2.70 -18.68
C TYR A 5 -6.66 1.42 -19.36
N ALA A 6 -6.05 1.55 -20.55
CA ALA A 6 -5.66 0.40 -21.35
C ALA A 6 -4.41 -0.32 -20.80
N SER A 7 -3.57 0.38 -20.03
CA SER A 7 -2.37 -0.20 -19.43
C SER A 7 -1.98 0.48 -18.11
N ALA A 8 -1.13 -0.20 -17.32
CA ALA A 8 -0.53 0.36 -16.11
C ALA A 8 0.26 1.65 -16.39
N LYS A 9 1.01 1.67 -17.51
CA LYS A 9 1.75 2.86 -17.95
C LYS A 9 0.83 4.06 -18.19
N GLU A 10 -0.27 3.86 -18.92
CA GLU A 10 -1.24 4.94 -19.17
C GLU A 10 -1.96 5.38 -17.89
N ALA A 11 -2.25 4.45 -16.99
CA ALA A 11 -2.86 4.77 -15.71
C ALA A 11 -1.95 5.59 -14.80
N LEU A 12 -0.63 5.43 -14.89
CA LEU A 12 0.34 6.25 -14.13
C LEU A 12 0.69 7.58 -14.84
N ALA A 13 0.48 7.66 -16.15
CA ALA A 13 0.84 8.84 -16.94
C ALA A 13 0.16 10.12 -16.42
N GLY A 14 0.96 11.16 -16.21
CA GLY A 14 0.52 12.46 -15.68
C GLY A 14 0.11 12.45 -14.20
N VAL A 15 0.34 11.35 -13.47
CA VAL A 15 0.04 11.23 -12.03
C VAL A 15 1.30 11.09 -11.20
N VAL A 16 2.22 10.22 -11.62
CA VAL A 16 3.45 9.95 -10.88
C VAL A 16 4.53 10.99 -11.19
N ALA A 17 5.27 11.40 -10.16
CA ALA A 17 6.34 12.39 -10.24
C ALA A 17 7.39 12.15 -9.14
N ASP A 18 8.58 12.72 -9.33
CA ASP A 18 9.65 12.66 -8.34
C ASP A 18 9.22 13.25 -6.99
N GLY A 19 9.74 12.68 -5.90
CA GLY A 19 9.52 13.19 -4.55
C GLY A 19 8.14 12.90 -3.94
N GLN A 20 7.26 12.19 -4.66
CA GLN A 20 5.91 11.88 -4.17
C GLN A 20 5.90 10.86 -3.03
N THR A 21 4.84 10.94 -2.23
CA THR A 21 4.49 9.90 -1.27
C THR A 21 3.49 8.93 -1.89
N LEU A 22 3.82 7.64 -1.90
CA LEU A 22 2.97 6.57 -2.42
C LEU A 22 2.50 5.64 -1.31
N ALA A 23 1.21 5.35 -1.25
CA ALA A 23 0.67 4.26 -0.44
C ALA A 23 0.48 3.02 -1.33
N VAL A 24 1.11 1.90 -0.98
CA VAL A 24 1.11 0.69 -1.80
C VAL A 24 0.53 -0.46 -0.99
N GLY A 25 -0.61 -0.99 -1.46
CA GLY A 25 -1.28 -2.11 -0.83
C GLY A 25 -0.54 -3.44 -1.00
N GLY A 26 -0.96 -4.45 -0.23
CA GLY A 26 -0.35 -5.77 -0.19
C GLY A 26 0.21 -6.15 1.19
N PHE A 27 0.54 -7.43 1.33
CA PHE A 27 1.22 -8.01 2.49
C PHE A 27 2.18 -9.10 2.00
N GLY A 28 3.48 -8.94 2.24
CA GLY A 28 4.50 -9.72 1.54
C GLY A 28 4.30 -9.61 0.02
N LEU A 29 4.03 -10.74 -0.64
CA LEU A 29 3.70 -10.81 -2.07
C LEU A 29 2.19 -10.98 -2.35
N CYS A 30 1.35 -11.01 -1.30
CA CYS A 30 -0.08 -11.26 -1.41
C CYS A 30 -0.87 -9.96 -1.61
N GLY A 31 -1.57 -9.85 -2.73
CA GLY A 31 -2.41 -8.68 -3.04
C GLY A 31 -1.60 -7.41 -3.34
N ILE A 32 -0.43 -7.56 -3.96
CA ILE A 32 0.37 -6.44 -4.46
C ILE A 32 -0.07 -6.06 -5.90
N PRO A 33 -0.02 -4.78 -6.28
CA PRO A 33 -0.33 -4.33 -7.65
C PRO A 33 0.91 -4.46 -8.56
N GLU A 34 1.25 -5.68 -8.95
CA GLU A 34 2.48 -6.04 -9.66
C GLU A 34 2.69 -5.29 -10.99
N ALA A 35 1.64 -5.09 -11.80
CA ALA A 35 1.76 -4.38 -13.08
C ALA A 35 1.93 -2.87 -12.86
N LEU A 36 1.27 -2.31 -11.85
CA LEU A 36 1.45 -0.91 -11.48
C LEU A 36 2.84 -0.65 -10.89
N ILE A 37 3.38 -1.56 -10.07
CA ILE A 37 4.74 -1.44 -9.53
C ILE A 37 5.77 -1.55 -10.66
N ALA A 38 5.59 -2.50 -11.59
CA ALA A 38 6.45 -2.61 -12.76
C ALA A 38 6.43 -1.34 -13.62
N ALA A 39 5.25 -0.78 -13.90
CA ALA A 39 5.14 0.46 -14.67
C ALA A 39 5.71 1.67 -13.92
N LEU A 40 5.62 1.71 -12.58
CA LEU A 40 6.23 2.76 -11.76
C LEU A 40 7.77 2.66 -11.81
N ARG A 41 8.33 1.45 -11.75
CA ARG A 41 9.77 1.24 -11.96
C ARG A 41 10.18 1.81 -13.32
N ASP A 42 9.46 1.40 -14.37
CA ASP A 42 9.81 1.76 -15.75
C ASP A 42 9.61 3.25 -16.04
N SER A 43 8.80 3.96 -15.24
CA SER A 43 8.67 5.42 -15.32
C SER A 43 9.94 6.18 -14.88
N GLY A 44 10.80 5.54 -14.08
CA GLY A 44 12.07 6.09 -13.63
C GLY A 44 11.98 7.21 -12.59
N VAL A 45 10.79 7.54 -12.07
CA VAL A 45 10.62 8.58 -11.04
C VAL A 45 11.36 8.21 -9.75
N LYS A 46 11.98 9.18 -9.09
CA LYS A 46 12.89 8.97 -7.95
C LYS A 46 12.51 9.81 -6.73
N GLY A 47 13.20 9.56 -5.63
CA GLY A 47 13.00 10.31 -4.39
C GLY A 47 11.69 9.95 -3.68
N LEU A 48 11.12 8.78 -3.96
CA LEU A 48 9.81 8.39 -3.48
C LEU A 48 9.82 8.10 -1.97
N THR A 49 8.74 8.49 -1.29
CA THR A 49 8.40 7.97 0.03
C THR A 49 7.33 6.90 -0.13
N CYS A 50 7.62 5.65 0.21
CA CYS A 50 6.67 4.55 0.06
C CYS A 50 6.13 4.10 1.42
N ILE A 51 4.80 4.12 1.56
CA ILE A 51 4.06 3.59 2.70
C ILE A 51 3.55 2.21 2.31
N SER A 52 4.11 1.17 2.89
CA SER A 52 3.64 -0.21 2.67
C SER A 52 4.05 -1.09 3.84
N ASN A 53 3.28 -2.16 4.09
CA ASN A 53 3.58 -3.10 5.17
C ASN A 53 4.99 -3.68 5.04
N ASN A 54 5.35 -4.07 3.80
CA ASN A 54 6.63 -4.65 3.42
C ASN A 54 7.12 -4.03 2.09
N ALA A 55 8.39 -4.30 1.75
CA ALA A 55 8.93 -3.94 0.45
C ALA A 55 8.86 -5.08 -0.61
N GLY A 56 8.18 -6.19 -0.31
CA GLY A 56 8.29 -7.39 -1.14
C GLY A 56 9.68 -8.04 -1.01
N VAL A 57 10.17 -8.67 -2.08
CA VAL A 57 11.44 -9.40 -2.09
C VAL A 57 12.36 -8.88 -3.20
N ASP A 58 13.62 -9.28 -3.21
CA ASP A 58 14.51 -8.99 -4.33
C ASP A 58 13.89 -9.48 -5.66
N GLY A 59 13.85 -8.62 -6.68
CA GLY A 59 13.27 -8.93 -7.99
C GLY A 59 11.74 -8.98 -8.06
N PHE A 60 10.98 -8.65 -7.00
CA PHE A 60 9.50 -8.67 -7.05
C PHE A 60 8.82 -7.75 -6.03
N GLY A 61 7.67 -7.17 -6.40
CA GLY A 61 7.01 -6.15 -5.60
C GLY A 61 7.84 -4.87 -5.51
N LEU A 62 7.79 -4.15 -4.37
CA LEU A 62 8.53 -2.88 -4.21
C LEU A 62 10.06 -3.05 -4.25
N GLY A 63 10.59 -4.26 -4.10
CA GLY A 63 12.02 -4.56 -4.27
C GLY A 63 12.55 -4.13 -5.62
N LEU A 64 11.71 -4.16 -6.66
CA LEU A 64 12.02 -3.65 -7.99
C LEU A 64 12.41 -2.16 -8.01
N LEU A 65 11.84 -1.36 -7.09
CA LEU A 65 12.14 0.07 -6.98
C LEU A 65 13.35 0.36 -6.09
N LEU A 66 13.72 -0.60 -5.22
CA LEU A 66 14.97 -0.53 -4.45
C LEU A 66 16.16 -0.77 -5.38
N GLU A 67 16.08 -1.78 -6.26
CA GLU A 67 17.11 -2.08 -7.26
C GLU A 67 17.45 -0.89 -8.16
N THR A 68 16.43 -0.10 -8.54
CA THR A 68 16.59 1.11 -9.37
C THR A 68 16.84 2.39 -8.56
N ARG A 69 16.93 2.29 -7.22
CA ARG A 69 17.10 3.41 -6.27
C ARG A 69 16.06 4.52 -6.46
N GLN A 70 14.81 4.14 -6.68
CA GLN A 70 13.69 5.09 -6.81
C GLN A 70 13.11 5.48 -5.46
N ILE A 71 13.24 4.63 -4.44
CA ILE A 71 12.73 4.87 -3.09
C ILE A 71 13.80 5.57 -2.25
N LYS A 72 13.47 6.74 -1.70
CA LYS A 72 14.28 7.46 -0.71
C LYS A 72 13.91 7.05 0.72
N LYS A 73 12.62 6.87 0.99
CA LYS A 73 12.11 6.57 2.33
C LYS A 73 11.05 5.48 2.30
N MET A 74 11.11 4.56 3.25
CA MET A 74 10.07 3.56 3.51
C MET A 74 9.41 3.84 4.87
N ILE A 75 8.08 3.78 4.91
CA ILE A 75 7.29 3.75 6.13
C ILE A 75 6.65 2.36 6.19
N SER A 76 7.21 1.48 7.02
CA SER A 76 6.91 0.05 7.01
C SER A 76 6.93 -0.58 8.39
N SER A 77 6.24 -1.71 8.53
CA SER A 77 6.19 -2.47 9.78
C SER A 77 7.11 -3.67 9.80
N TYR A 78 7.52 -4.17 8.64
CA TYR A 78 8.43 -5.30 8.54
C TYR A 78 9.18 -5.28 7.22
N VAL A 79 10.50 -5.44 7.30
CA VAL A 79 11.41 -5.36 6.14
C VAL A 79 11.71 -6.72 5.52
N GLY A 80 11.67 -7.80 6.32
CA GLY A 80 12.36 -9.06 6.06
C GLY A 80 12.11 -9.72 4.69
N GLU A 81 13.06 -10.56 4.30
CA GLU A 81 13.17 -11.27 3.00
C GLU A 81 13.56 -10.39 1.79
N ASN A 82 14.18 -9.22 2.04
CA ASN A 82 14.74 -8.35 1.01
C ASN A 82 16.16 -7.90 1.36
N LYS A 83 17.17 -8.48 0.70
CA LYS A 83 18.59 -8.23 1.01
C LYS A 83 19.02 -6.84 0.57
N GLU A 84 18.52 -6.36 -0.57
CA GLU A 84 18.86 -5.02 -1.06
C GLU A 84 18.31 -3.94 -0.14
N PHE A 85 17.11 -4.14 0.42
CA PHE A 85 16.58 -3.24 1.45
C PHE A 85 17.53 -3.15 2.64
N GLU A 86 17.88 -4.29 3.24
CA GLU A 86 18.75 -4.34 4.42
C GLU A 86 20.09 -3.68 4.12
N ARG A 87 20.69 -3.96 2.95
CA ARG A 87 21.93 -3.34 2.50
C ARG A 87 21.81 -1.82 2.39
N GLN A 88 20.77 -1.29 1.72
CA GLN A 88 20.58 0.15 1.54
C GLN A 88 20.32 0.86 2.87
N TYR A 89 19.54 0.25 3.77
CA TYR A 89 19.26 0.80 5.09
C TYR A 89 20.54 0.90 5.93
N LEU A 90 21.33 -0.19 6.01
CA LEU A 90 22.60 -0.20 6.76
C LEU A 90 23.66 0.74 6.15
N ALA A 91 23.62 0.95 4.84
CA ALA A 91 24.48 1.91 4.15
C ALA A 91 24.01 3.38 4.28
N GLY A 92 22.83 3.64 4.85
CA GLY A 92 22.23 4.98 4.90
C GLY A 92 21.73 5.51 3.55
N GLU A 93 21.58 4.65 2.55
CA GLU A 93 21.02 4.97 1.22
C GLU A 93 19.48 5.07 1.26
N LEU A 94 18.84 4.38 2.22
CA LEU A 94 17.38 4.30 2.38
C LEU A 94 16.97 4.73 3.79
N GLU A 95 16.11 5.74 3.89
CA GLU A 95 15.49 6.12 5.16
C GLU A 95 14.37 5.14 5.52
N LEU A 96 14.32 4.69 6.78
CA LEU A 96 13.25 3.83 7.30
C LEU A 96 12.57 4.46 8.50
N GLU A 97 11.25 4.63 8.41
CA GLU A 97 10.38 4.90 9.55
C GLU A 97 9.66 3.60 9.94
N PHE A 98 10.19 2.94 10.96
CA PHE A 98 9.59 1.70 11.47
C PHE A 98 8.30 2.01 12.24
N THR A 99 7.18 1.46 11.77
CA THR A 99 5.85 1.70 12.34
C THR A 99 5.17 0.37 12.68
N PRO A 100 4.74 0.13 13.93
CA PRO A 100 4.01 -1.09 14.27
C PRO A 100 2.84 -1.34 13.32
N GLN A 101 2.64 -2.59 12.88
CA GLN A 101 1.69 -2.90 11.79
C GLN A 101 0.27 -2.39 12.04
N GLY A 102 -0.24 -2.56 13.27
CA GLY A 102 -1.57 -2.04 13.65
C GLY A 102 -1.64 -0.51 13.60
N THR A 103 -0.57 0.16 14.04
CA THR A 103 -0.43 1.62 13.94
C THR A 103 -0.35 2.06 12.48
N LEU A 104 0.40 1.37 11.61
CA LEU A 104 0.50 1.68 10.18
C LEU A 104 -0.86 1.60 9.48
N ALA A 105 -1.62 0.55 9.78
CA ALA A 105 -2.98 0.36 9.29
C ALA A 105 -3.89 1.51 9.74
N GLU A 106 -3.90 1.83 11.04
CA GLU A 106 -4.77 2.89 11.56
C GLU A 106 -4.33 4.28 11.08
N LYS A 107 -3.02 4.55 10.89
CA LYS A 107 -2.54 5.79 10.29
C LYS A 107 -3.09 6.02 8.88
N LEU A 108 -3.10 4.99 8.04
CA LEU A 108 -3.69 5.07 6.69
C LEU A 108 -5.21 5.24 6.76
N ARG A 109 -5.89 4.46 7.62
CA ARG A 109 -7.34 4.53 7.82
C ARG A 109 -7.80 5.91 8.31
N ALA A 110 -7.18 6.39 9.39
CA ALA A 110 -7.41 7.70 9.98
C ALA A 110 -7.11 8.80 8.97
N GLY A 111 -6.01 8.64 8.21
CA GLY A 111 -5.67 9.43 7.04
C GLY A 111 -6.88 9.57 6.13
N GLY A 112 -7.30 8.47 5.49
CA GLY A 112 -8.45 8.43 4.59
C GLY A 112 -9.75 9.01 5.16
N ALA A 113 -10.00 8.80 6.45
CA ALA A 113 -11.16 9.31 7.17
C ALA A 113 -11.10 10.81 7.54
N GLY A 114 -9.97 11.50 7.30
CA GLY A 114 -9.81 12.91 7.66
C GLY A 114 -9.52 13.15 9.14
N ILE A 115 -9.08 12.13 9.87
CA ILE A 115 -8.64 12.21 11.26
C ILE A 115 -7.14 12.57 11.25
N PRO A 116 -6.69 13.70 11.83
CA PRO A 116 -5.30 14.13 11.72
C PRO A 116 -4.35 13.35 12.65
N ALA A 117 -4.84 12.89 13.79
CA ALA A 117 -4.10 12.10 14.76
C ALA A 117 -5.04 11.27 15.65
N PHE A 118 -4.53 10.20 16.24
CA PHE A 118 -5.24 9.33 17.18
C PHE A 118 -4.27 8.84 18.27
N PHE A 119 -4.79 8.34 19.39
CA PHE A 119 -3.97 7.75 20.45
C PHE A 119 -4.00 6.22 20.39
N THR A 120 -2.86 5.57 20.62
CA THR A 120 -2.74 4.10 20.71
C THR A 120 -1.77 3.70 21.82
N LYS A 121 -2.03 2.55 22.45
CA LYS A 121 -1.13 1.97 23.47
C LYS A 121 0.07 1.27 22.81
N THR A 122 -0.03 0.93 21.52
CA THR A 122 1.02 0.22 20.79
C THR A 122 2.30 1.05 20.72
N GLY A 123 3.39 0.53 21.29
CA GLY A 123 4.71 1.16 21.26
C GLY A 123 5.09 1.95 22.53
N VAL A 124 4.15 2.12 23.48
CA VAL A 124 4.44 2.71 24.80
C VAL A 124 5.58 1.96 25.48
N GLY A 125 6.56 2.70 26.02
CA GLY A 125 7.74 2.12 26.67
C GLY A 125 8.80 1.54 25.73
N THR A 126 8.69 1.80 24.42
CA THR A 126 9.66 1.36 23.40
C THR A 126 10.20 2.56 22.62
N VAL A 127 11.22 2.33 21.77
CA VAL A 127 11.77 3.35 20.86
C VAL A 127 10.71 3.99 19.95
N VAL A 128 9.60 3.30 19.68
CA VAL A 128 8.49 3.84 18.88
C VAL A 128 7.82 5.03 19.56
N ALA A 129 7.86 5.13 20.89
CA ALA A 129 7.24 6.22 21.65
C ALA A 129 8.14 7.47 21.77
N GLU A 130 9.43 7.36 21.43
CA GLU A 130 10.38 8.47 21.61
C GLU A 130 9.96 9.70 20.79
N GLY A 131 9.91 10.86 21.46
CA GLY A 131 9.52 12.14 20.84
C GLY A 131 8.04 12.29 20.49
N LYS A 132 7.16 11.34 20.88
CA LYS A 132 5.71 11.44 20.66
C LYS A 132 4.98 11.94 21.90
N ASP A 133 3.91 12.69 21.68
CA ASP A 133 3.02 13.13 22.76
C ASP A 133 2.36 11.92 23.43
N THR A 134 2.35 11.90 24.76
CA THR A 134 1.65 10.88 25.53
C THR A 134 0.41 11.45 26.21
N ARG A 135 -0.55 10.59 26.49
CA ARG A 135 -1.73 10.94 27.29
C ARG A 135 -2.23 9.73 28.06
N GLU A 136 -2.73 9.97 29.25
CA GLU A 136 -3.39 8.95 30.06
C GLU A 136 -4.89 8.90 29.75
N PHE A 137 -5.41 7.70 29.56
CA PHE A 137 -6.84 7.40 29.50
C PHE A 137 -7.09 6.18 30.39
N ASP A 138 -8.06 6.28 31.31
CA ASP A 138 -8.50 5.17 32.16
C ASP A 138 -7.35 4.48 32.95
N GLY A 139 -6.37 5.26 33.41
CA GLY A 139 -5.20 4.77 34.16
C GLY A 139 -4.10 4.16 33.31
N GLU A 140 -4.20 4.25 31.98
CA GLU A 140 -3.25 3.67 31.03
C GLU A 140 -2.63 4.76 30.14
N THR A 141 -1.33 4.66 29.86
CA THR A 141 -0.62 5.61 28.98
C THR A 141 -0.75 5.20 27.51
N TYR A 142 -0.98 6.18 26.64
CA TYR A 142 -1.07 6.04 25.19
C TYR A 142 -0.13 7.04 24.50
N ILE A 143 0.31 6.74 23.28
CA ILE A 143 1.06 7.66 22.41
C ILE A 143 0.16 8.23 21.32
N MET A 144 0.36 9.50 20.97
CA MET A 144 -0.28 10.14 19.83
C MET A 144 0.43 9.76 18.54
N GLU A 145 -0.33 9.27 17.57
CA GLU A 145 0.15 8.95 16.23
C GLU A 145 -0.52 9.86 15.20
N ARG A 146 0.29 10.46 14.33
CA ARG A 146 -0.20 11.23 13.18
C ARG A 146 -0.60 10.31 12.05
N SER A 147 -1.72 10.63 11.41
CA SER A 147 -2.23 9.92 10.24
C SER A 147 -1.33 10.09 9.02
N LEU A 148 -1.47 9.16 8.07
CA LEU A 148 -0.74 9.15 6.82
C LEU A 148 -1.67 9.42 5.63
N ARG A 149 -1.25 10.29 4.73
CA ARG A 149 -1.86 10.54 3.42
C ARG A 149 -0.80 10.31 2.36
N ALA A 150 -1.23 9.94 1.15
CA ALA A 150 -0.34 9.74 0.01
C ALA A 150 -0.82 10.57 -1.18
N ASP A 151 0.12 11.01 -2.01
CA ASP A 151 -0.19 11.66 -3.28
C ASP A 151 -0.84 10.67 -4.25
N VAL A 152 -0.31 9.45 -4.28
CA VAL A 152 -0.79 8.35 -5.13
C VAL A 152 -0.95 7.09 -4.30
N ALA A 153 -2.05 6.36 -4.50
CA ALA A 153 -2.23 5.02 -3.95
C ALA A 153 -2.25 3.98 -5.08
N LEU A 154 -1.45 2.94 -4.94
CA LEU A 154 -1.42 1.79 -5.84
C LEU A 154 -1.97 0.57 -5.10
N VAL A 155 -3.06 -0.01 -5.60
CA VAL A 155 -3.77 -1.09 -4.90
C VAL A 155 -4.18 -2.22 -5.84
N LYS A 156 -4.32 -3.43 -5.29
CA LYS A 156 -4.77 -4.63 -5.99
C LYS A 156 -6.14 -5.05 -5.48
N ALA A 157 -7.07 -5.32 -6.40
CA ALA A 157 -8.32 -6.00 -6.09
C ALA A 157 -8.52 -7.23 -6.98
N ALA A 158 -9.47 -8.08 -6.62
CA ALA A 158 -9.84 -9.22 -7.45
C ALA A 158 -10.73 -8.76 -8.60
N LYS A 159 -11.76 -7.98 -8.28
CA LYS A 159 -12.76 -7.49 -9.23
C LYS A 159 -13.02 -6.01 -9.03
N ALA A 160 -13.25 -5.28 -10.12
CA ALA A 160 -13.86 -3.96 -10.10
C ALA A 160 -15.02 -3.88 -11.09
N ASP A 161 -16.01 -3.04 -10.81
CA ASP A 161 -16.92 -2.54 -11.84
C ASP A 161 -16.38 -1.26 -12.50
N ARG A 162 -17.02 -0.80 -13.58
CA ARG A 162 -16.62 0.44 -14.27
C ARG A 162 -16.80 1.71 -13.42
N ALA A 163 -17.61 1.68 -12.37
CA ALA A 163 -17.75 2.78 -11.42
C ALA A 163 -16.60 2.82 -10.40
N GLY A 164 -15.82 1.73 -10.29
CA GLY A 164 -14.67 1.58 -9.40
C GLY A 164 -14.98 0.88 -8.09
N ASN A 165 -16.17 0.29 -7.92
CA ASN A 165 -16.48 -0.51 -6.75
C ASN A 165 -15.62 -1.77 -6.75
N LEU A 166 -14.97 -2.07 -5.62
CA LEU A 166 -13.98 -3.14 -5.54
C LEU A 166 -14.44 -4.32 -4.69
N VAL A 167 -14.09 -5.51 -5.15
CA VAL A 167 -14.14 -6.76 -4.39
C VAL A 167 -12.73 -7.33 -4.30
N PHE A 168 -12.34 -7.80 -3.11
CA PHE A 168 -11.03 -8.35 -2.80
C PHE A 168 -11.21 -9.82 -2.45
N ASN A 169 -10.23 -10.65 -2.80
CA ASN A 169 -10.31 -12.09 -2.58
C ASN A 169 -9.44 -12.51 -1.39
N ARG A 170 -10.08 -13.10 -0.35
CA ARG A 170 -9.40 -13.65 0.83
C ARG A 170 -8.43 -12.64 1.48
N THR A 171 -7.25 -13.10 1.87
CA THR A 171 -6.20 -12.34 2.56
C THR A 171 -5.49 -11.32 1.65
N ALA A 172 -5.72 -11.34 0.34
CA ALA A 172 -5.21 -10.34 -0.59
C ALA A 172 -5.84 -8.94 -0.36
N ARG A 173 -6.89 -8.84 0.48
CA ARG A 173 -7.49 -7.55 0.88
C ARG A 173 -6.52 -6.69 1.69
N ASN A 174 -5.96 -7.25 2.76
CA ASN A 174 -4.98 -6.62 3.66
C ASN A 174 -5.02 -5.07 3.72
N PHE A 175 -3.95 -4.39 3.32
CA PHE A 175 -3.78 -2.93 3.36
C PHE A 175 -4.44 -2.20 2.19
N ASN A 176 -4.89 -2.90 1.14
CA ASN A 176 -5.39 -2.28 -0.09
C ASN A 176 -6.53 -1.26 0.16
N PRO A 177 -7.59 -1.54 0.95
CA PRO A 177 -8.63 -0.54 1.20
C PRO A 177 -8.10 0.71 1.90
N MET A 178 -7.24 0.56 2.90
CA MET A 178 -6.72 1.68 3.69
C MET A 178 -5.75 2.53 2.87
N ALA A 179 -4.91 1.91 2.04
CA ALA A 179 -4.05 2.61 1.09
C ALA A 179 -4.88 3.42 0.08
N ALA A 180 -5.93 2.82 -0.50
CA ALA A 180 -6.83 3.49 -1.43
C ALA A 180 -7.53 4.72 -0.82
N MET A 181 -8.02 4.61 0.42
CA MET A 181 -8.69 5.74 1.08
C MET A 181 -7.70 6.87 1.44
N ALA A 182 -6.45 6.54 1.73
CA ALA A 182 -5.42 7.51 2.11
C ALA A 182 -4.81 8.27 0.91
N GLY A 183 -4.95 7.74 -0.31
CA GLY A 183 -4.42 8.34 -1.54
C GLY A 183 -5.27 9.51 -2.06
N LYS A 184 -4.61 10.57 -2.55
CA LYS A 184 -5.28 11.64 -3.30
C LYS A 184 -5.73 11.15 -4.68
N ILE A 185 -4.89 10.35 -5.35
CA ILE A 185 -5.24 9.64 -6.59
C ILE A 185 -4.99 8.14 -6.38
N THR A 186 -6.03 7.34 -6.45
CA THR A 186 -5.97 5.89 -6.33
C THR A 186 -6.08 5.24 -7.70
N ILE A 187 -5.09 4.39 -7.97
CA ILE A 187 -5.00 3.57 -9.17
C ILE A 187 -5.06 2.12 -8.73
N VAL A 188 -6.07 1.40 -9.21
CA VAL A 188 -6.30 -0.01 -8.87
C VAL A 188 -5.99 -0.92 -10.04
N GLU A 189 -5.28 -2.00 -9.74
CA GLU A 189 -5.11 -3.15 -10.62
C GLU A 189 -6.10 -4.25 -10.25
N VAL A 190 -6.88 -4.73 -11.21
CA VAL A 190 -7.89 -5.80 -11.00
C VAL A 190 -7.69 -6.99 -11.92
N GLU A 191 -8.16 -8.15 -11.48
CA GLU A 191 -8.12 -9.39 -12.31
C GLU A 191 -9.33 -9.49 -13.22
N GLU A 192 -10.46 -8.97 -12.77
CA GLU A 192 -11.72 -8.97 -13.49
C GLU A 192 -12.30 -7.56 -13.49
N LEU A 193 -12.68 -7.07 -14.68
CA LEU A 193 -13.42 -5.84 -14.85
C LEU A 193 -14.82 -6.18 -15.35
N VAL A 194 -15.84 -5.80 -14.60
CA VAL A 194 -17.25 -6.06 -14.92
C VAL A 194 -18.02 -4.77 -15.19
N GLU A 195 -19.22 -4.90 -15.76
CA GLU A 195 -20.10 -3.75 -15.96
C GLU A 195 -20.68 -3.24 -14.64
N THR A 196 -20.93 -1.93 -14.56
CA THR A 196 -21.57 -1.32 -13.38
C THR A 196 -22.92 -1.98 -13.12
N GLY A 197 -23.14 -2.39 -11.86
CA GLY A 197 -24.34 -3.13 -11.45
C GLY A 197 -24.20 -4.66 -11.49
N SER A 198 -23.07 -5.20 -11.96
CA SER A 198 -22.77 -6.64 -11.90
C SER A 198 -22.22 -7.10 -10.55
N ILE A 199 -21.83 -6.17 -9.67
CA ILE A 199 -21.46 -6.44 -8.28
C ILE A 199 -22.66 -6.09 -7.43
N ASP A 200 -23.12 -7.01 -6.60
CA ASP A 200 -24.19 -6.72 -5.63
C ASP A 200 -23.72 -5.59 -4.70
N PRO A 201 -24.53 -4.54 -4.46
CA PRO A 201 -24.15 -3.44 -3.58
C PRO A 201 -23.66 -3.88 -2.19
N ASP A 202 -24.20 -4.95 -1.61
CA ASP A 202 -23.80 -5.46 -0.30
C ASP A 202 -22.50 -6.29 -0.34
N ASP A 203 -22.06 -6.71 -1.53
CA ASP A 203 -20.78 -7.40 -1.73
C ASP A 203 -19.60 -6.43 -1.97
N VAL A 204 -19.87 -5.13 -2.11
CA VAL A 204 -18.83 -4.11 -2.34
C VAL A 204 -18.01 -3.91 -1.07
N HIS A 205 -16.71 -4.23 -1.14
CA HIS A 205 -15.79 -4.00 -0.01
C HIS A 205 -15.25 -2.57 0.03
N LEU A 206 -14.98 -1.95 -1.12
CA LEU A 206 -14.55 -0.56 -1.20
C LEU A 206 -15.37 0.17 -2.26
N PRO A 207 -16.13 1.21 -1.88
CA PRO A 207 -16.91 2.00 -2.82
C PRO A 207 -16.03 2.73 -3.83
N GLY A 208 -16.52 2.86 -5.06
CA GLY A 208 -15.77 3.46 -6.17
C GLY A 208 -15.41 4.93 -6.01
N ILE A 209 -15.94 5.63 -5.00
CA ILE A 209 -15.53 7.00 -4.68
C ILE A 209 -14.04 7.11 -4.37
N PHE A 210 -13.43 6.05 -3.82
CA PHE A 210 -12.02 6.00 -3.47
C PHE A 210 -11.12 5.59 -4.65
N VAL A 211 -11.67 5.40 -5.86
CA VAL A 211 -10.93 4.90 -7.02
C VAL A 211 -11.03 5.88 -8.18
N GLN A 212 -9.87 6.32 -8.69
CA GLN A 212 -9.80 7.29 -9.79
C GLN A 212 -9.41 6.62 -11.11
N ARG A 213 -8.56 5.59 -11.10
CA ARG A 213 -8.13 4.87 -12.30
C ARG A 213 -8.12 3.37 -12.08
N ILE A 214 -8.51 2.60 -13.09
CA ILE A 214 -8.63 1.14 -13.06
C ILE A 214 -7.83 0.55 -14.22
N VAL A 215 -7.05 -0.49 -13.94
CA VAL A 215 -6.28 -1.26 -14.94
C VAL A 215 -6.61 -2.74 -14.78
N LEU A 216 -6.87 -3.41 -15.90
CA LEU A 216 -7.05 -4.86 -15.94
C LEU A 216 -5.70 -5.55 -16.08
N ASN A 217 -5.37 -6.43 -15.13
CA ASN A 217 -4.34 -7.44 -15.24
C ASN A 217 -5.00 -8.82 -15.03
N ALA A 218 -5.46 -9.43 -16.11
CA ALA A 218 -6.23 -10.68 -16.06
C ALA A 218 -5.41 -11.91 -15.64
N HIS A 219 -4.08 -11.83 -15.72
CA HIS A 219 -3.17 -12.95 -15.47
C HIS A 219 -1.99 -12.53 -14.59
N PRO A 220 -2.26 -12.09 -13.34
CA PRO A 220 -1.18 -11.69 -12.45
C PRO A 220 -0.36 -12.92 -12.01
N GLU A 221 0.94 -12.73 -11.80
CA GLU A 221 1.90 -13.79 -11.45
C GLU A 221 1.61 -14.39 -10.07
N LYS A 222 1.26 -13.56 -9.07
CA LYS A 222 0.86 -14.00 -7.71
C LYS A 222 1.84 -14.99 -7.06
N ARG A 223 3.12 -14.61 -6.97
CA ARG A 223 4.16 -15.44 -6.35
C ARG A 223 3.81 -15.85 -4.92
N ILE A 224 4.17 -17.09 -4.57
CA ILE A 224 4.09 -17.63 -3.20
C ILE A 224 5.51 -17.67 -2.64
N GLU A 225 5.75 -16.90 -1.59
CA GLU A 225 7.06 -16.80 -0.94
C GLU A 225 7.49 -18.13 -0.30
N GLN A 226 6.61 -18.73 0.50
CA GLN A 226 6.84 -20.03 1.14
C GLN A 226 5.67 -20.97 0.86
N ARG A 227 5.86 -21.93 -0.03
CA ARG A 227 4.82 -22.90 -0.40
C ARG A 227 4.77 -24.06 0.59
N THR A 228 3.94 -23.91 1.60
CA THR A 228 3.70 -24.96 2.61
C THR A 228 2.43 -25.74 2.29
N VAL A 229 2.54 -27.07 2.19
CA VAL A 229 1.41 -27.99 1.95
C VAL A 229 1.36 -29.03 3.06
N ARG A 230 0.17 -29.57 3.36
CA ARG A 230 0.07 -30.73 4.28
C ARG A 230 0.79 -31.93 3.65
N ALA A 231 1.43 -32.75 4.48
CA ALA A 231 1.88 -34.07 4.05
C ALA A 231 0.66 -34.84 3.51
N LYS A 232 0.85 -35.55 2.39
CA LYS A 232 -0.19 -36.40 1.79
C LYS A 232 -0.54 -37.55 2.71
#